data_AF-A0A091R5T3-F1
#
_entry.id   AF-A0A091R5T3-F1
#
_cell.length_a   1.000
_cell.length_b   1.000
_cell.length_c   1.000
_cell.angle_alpha   90.00
_cell.angle_beta   90.00
_cell.angle_gamma   90.00
#
_symmetry.space_group_name_H-M   'P 1'
#
loop_
_entity.id
_entity.type
_entity.pdbx_description
1 polymer ?
#
loop_
_entity_poly.entity_id
_entity_poly.type
_entity_poly.pdbx_seq_one_letter_code
_entity_poly.pdbx_strand_id
1 'polypeptide(L)'
;LLEAEKEQLQDQLQEVQDENCRLYKLMAEKDFEIKQLQKKIQEDRLALSGASGLAGDVAAAKIVELAKKNREITAETESERAKVKQLNNKVKELERELQTALDKIHSLGGGDAGISQSTLKMIEENLAESPEVKALQEKLTTANFKVLEYRNQLQTARQELKMAQKLLASEAGEDVNVQSLLANPGSWRGRAQQILVLQSKVRELESRLSQDKSSREGAEELLELSDPRKLSAQERNFSKIRSLEKEKKETLEKLSGEHDALQKSHEEVKKKLEASKARNKVLCSEVKTLKGQITTLLEKGKHDDELIDALLSQQKQMQEILKHLSQQDEKNKESQQMLGQHLNSEVQKQNCLIEQLRQLLAQREAKVKELEEEIGQL
;
A
#
# COMPACT_ATOMS: atom_id res chain seq x y z
N LEU A 1 96.10 -10.28 54.65
CA LEU A 1 95.21 -11.31 54.10
C LEU A 1 93.79 -11.14 54.65
N LEU A 2 93.57 -11.28 55.96
CA LEU A 2 92.24 -11.07 56.59
C LEU A 2 91.63 -9.67 56.38
N GLU A 3 92.44 -8.60 56.39
CA GLU A 3 91.92 -7.24 56.16
C GLU A 3 91.46 -7.01 54.72
N ALA A 4 92.20 -7.52 53.72
CA ALA A 4 91.83 -7.42 52.32
C ALA A 4 90.56 -8.23 51.99
N GLU A 5 90.41 -9.39 52.63
CA GLU A 5 89.20 -10.21 52.51
C GLU A 5 87.98 -9.53 53.15
N LYS A 6 88.19 -8.85 54.30
CA LYS A 6 87.15 -8.05 54.95
C LYS A 6 86.72 -6.86 54.10
N GLU A 7 87.66 -6.16 53.48
CA GLU A 7 87.38 -5.02 52.58
C GLU A 7 86.62 -5.49 51.33
N GLN A 8 87.05 -6.59 50.70
CA GLN A 8 86.35 -7.18 49.57
C GLN A 8 84.90 -7.60 49.92
N LEU A 9 84.68 -8.18 51.10
CA LEU A 9 83.34 -8.52 51.57
C LEU A 9 82.48 -7.28 51.87
N GLN A 10 83.09 -6.18 52.32
CA GLN A 10 82.39 -4.91 52.53
C GLN A 10 81.96 -4.28 51.20
N ASP A 11 82.83 -4.31 50.18
CA ASP A 11 82.50 -3.81 48.84
C ASP A 11 81.39 -4.63 48.19
N GLN A 12 81.46 -5.97 48.29
CA GLN A 12 80.38 -6.84 47.79
C GLN A 12 79.06 -6.61 48.52
N LEU A 13 79.11 -6.38 49.84
CA LEU A 13 77.91 -6.05 50.62
C LEU A 13 77.31 -4.71 50.16
N GLN A 14 78.14 -3.72 49.87
CA GLN A 14 77.71 -2.42 49.37
C GLN A 14 77.08 -2.53 47.97
N GLU A 15 77.71 -3.28 47.05
CA GLU A 15 77.19 -3.49 45.69
C GLU A 15 75.82 -4.20 45.72
N VAL A 16 75.68 -5.24 46.55
CA VAL A 16 74.41 -5.95 46.72
C VAL A 16 73.35 -5.07 47.37
N GLN A 17 73.72 -4.15 48.26
CA GLN A 17 72.79 -3.17 48.83
C GLN A 17 72.31 -2.16 47.77
N ASP A 18 73.21 -1.67 46.93
CA ASP A 18 72.90 -0.72 45.86
C ASP A 18 72.02 -1.38 44.78
N GLU A 19 72.31 -2.64 44.43
CA GLU A 19 71.50 -3.41 43.48
C GLU A 19 70.11 -3.72 44.06
N ASN A 20 70.01 -4.09 45.33
CA ASN A 20 68.71 -4.20 46.01
C ASN A 20 67.93 -2.89 45.98
N CYS A 21 68.58 -1.75 46.25
CA CYS A 21 67.93 -0.44 46.17
C CYS A 21 67.41 -0.13 44.76
N ARG A 22 68.15 -0.50 43.72
CA ARG A 22 67.73 -0.34 42.31
C ARG A 22 66.55 -1.25 41.97
N LEU A 23 66.58 -2.51 42.42
CA LEU A 23 65.49 -3.46 42.22
C LEU A 23 64.21 -3.01 42.92
N TYR A 24 64.28 -2.48 44.14
CA TYR A 24 63.11 -1.93 44.84
C TYR A 24 62.48 -0.76 44.09
N LYS A 25 63.28 0.14 43.51
CA LYS A 25 62.76 1.24 42.68
C LYS A 25 62.06 0.73 41.42
N LEU A 26 62.67 -0.22 40.71
CA LEU A 26 62.08 -0.80 39.51
C LEU A 26 60.78 -1.57 39.82
N MET A 27 60.74 -2.30 40.93
CA MET A 27 59.53 -2.97 41.41
C MET A 27 58.40 -1.96 41.65
N ALA A 28 58.69 -0.86 42.34
CA ALA A 28 57.71 0.20 42.60
C ALA A 28 57.17 0.85 41.31
N GLU A 29 58.03 1.08 40.31
CA GLU A 29 57.62 1.58 38.99
C GLU A 29 56.69 0.59 38.28
N LYS A 30 57.01 -0.70 38.31
CA LYS A 30 56.19 -1.75 37.69
C LYS A 30 54.85 -1.94 38.41
N ASP A 31 54.82 -1.86 39.73
CA ASP A 31 53.58 -1.90 40.51
C ASP A 31 52.66 -0.72 40.18
N PHE A 32 53.23 0.46 39.93
CA PHE A 32 52.47 1.63 39.49
C PHE A 32 51.90 1.45 38.07
N GLU A 33 52.70 0.92 37.15
CA GLU A 33 52.26 0.59 35.78
C GLU A 33 51.12 -0.45 35.78
N ILE A 34 51.24 -1.51 36.60
CA ILE A 34 50.19 -2.52 36.76
C ILE A 34 48.89 -1.88 37.26
N LYS A 35 48.95 -1.01 38.27
CA LYS A 35 47.77 -0.30 38.79
C LYS A 35 47.10 0.57 37.73
N GLN A 36 47.88 1.27 36.91
CA GLN A 36 47.36 2.08 35.80
C GLN A 36 46.65 1.22 34.76
N LEU A 37 47.27 0.10 34.35
CA LEU A 37 46.67 -0.82 33.38
C LEU A 37 45.40 -1.47 33.90
N GLN A 38 45.37 -1.89 35.17
CA GLN A 38 44.17 -2.43 35.81
C GLN A 38 43.04 -1.41 35.86
N LYS A 39 43.34 -0.14 36.18
CA LYS A 39 42.35 0.95 36.15
C LYS A 39 41.78 1.15 34.75
N LYS A 40 42.63 1.17 33.72
CA LYS A 40 42.19 1.30 32.32
C LYS A 40 41.30 0.14 31.87
N ILE A 41 41.68 -1.09 32.20
CA ILE A 41 40.85 -2.29 31.90
C ILE A 41 39.48 -2.18 32.58
N GLN A 42 39.42 -1.69 33.82
CA GLN A 42 38.17 -1.53 34.53
C GLN A 42 37.28 -0.43 33.92
N GLU A 43 37.88 0.70 33.52
CA GLU A 43 37.18 1.79 32.81
C GLU A 43 36.64 1.33 31.46
N ASP A 44 37.46 0.63 30.66
CA ASP A 44 37.06 0.06 29.37
C ASP A 44 35.92 -0.96 29.56
N ARG A 45 36.01 -1.83 30.58
CA ARG A 45 34.96 -2.80 30.91
C ARG A 45 33.64 -2.12 31.28
N LEU A 46 33.67 -1.02 32.03
CA LEU A 46 32.47 -0.25 32.37
C LEU A 46 31.88 0.44 31.13
N ALA A 47 32.71 1.00 30.25
CA ALA A 47 32.28 1.60 28.99
C ALA A 47 31.61 0.57 28.06
N LEU A 48 32.17 -0.63 27.95
CA LEU A 48 31.63 -1.74 27.16
C LEU A 48 30.34 -2.32 27.77
N SER A 49 30.26 -2.43 29.10
CA SER A 49 29.07 -2.93 29.80
C SER A 49 27.87 -1.98 29.67
N GLY A 50 28.10 -0.66 29.58
CA GLY A 50 27.04 0.33 29.37
C GLY A 50 26.40 0.27 27.97
N ALA A 51 27.14 -0.18 26.96
CA ALA A 51 26.65 -0.28 25.57
C ALA A 51 26.00 -1.64 25.24
N SER A 52 26.49 -2.74 25.84
CA SER A 52 26.06 -4.10 25.47
C SER A 52 24.69 -4.51 26.02
N GLY A 53 24.24 -3.97 27.16
CA GLY A 53 22.93 -4.30 27.74
C GLY A 53 21.76 -3.67 26.96
N LEU A 54 21.86 -2.36 26.68
CA LEU A 54 20.83 -1.61 25.96
C LEU A 54 20.66 -2.08 24.50
N ALA A 55 21.75 -2.39 23.80
CA ALA A 55 21.67 -2.89 22.42
C ALA A 55 21.10 -4.32 22.34
N GLY A 56 21.45 -5.18 23.30
CA GLY A 56 20.90 -6.54 23.41
C GLY A 56 19.41 -6.56 23.73
N ASP A 57 18.96 -5.70 24.65
CA ASP A 57 17.55 -5.58 25.03
C ASP A 57 16.69 -5.03 23.89
N VAL A 58 17.22 -4.06 23.12
CA VAL A 58 16.54 -3.53 21.92
C VAL A 58 16.42 -4.60 20.84
N ALA A 59 17.46 -5.42 20.63
CA ALA A 59 17.41 -6.53 19.67
C ALA A 59 16.41 -7.62 20.11
N ALA A 60 16.40 -7.99 21.39
CA ALA A 60 15.46 -8.96 21.94
C ALA A 60 14.01 -8.47 21.84
N ALA A 61 13.75 -7.20 22.17
CA ALA A 61 12.43 -6.59 22.00
C ALA A 61 11.98 -6.60 20.53
N LYS A 62 12.90 -6.31 19.60
CA LYS A 62 12.58 -6.33 18.16
C LYS A 62 12.28 -7.73 17.64
N ILE A 63 13.00 -8.74 18.11
CA ILE A 63 12.74 -10.15 17.77
C ILE A 63 11.33 -10.57 18.22
N VAL A 64 10.93 -10.20 19.45
CA VAL A 64 9.59 -10.50 19.97
C VAL A 64 8.51 -9.76 19.19
N GLU A 65 8.72 -8.48 18.85
CA GLU A 65 7.79 -7.69 18.03
C GLU A 65 7.63 -8.31 16.62
N LEU A 66 8.73 -8.69 15.97
CA LEU A 66 8.69 -9.36 14.66
C LEU A 66 8.04 -10.74 14.73
N ALA A 67 8.26 -11.50 15.81
CA ALA A 67 7.60 -12.78 16.02
C ALA A 67 6.08 -12.63 16.21
N LYS A 68 5.62 -11.58 16.91
CA LYS A 68 4.19 -11.26 17.04
C LYS A 68 3.58 -10.89 15.68
N LYS A 69 4.24 -10.00 14.92
CA LYS A 69 3.81 -9.64 13.55
C LYS A 69 3.75 -10.85 12.63
N ASN A 70 4.72 -11.77 12.70
CA ASN A 70 4.69 -13.00 11.91
C ASN A 70 3.49 -13.89 12.25
N ARG A 71 3.10 -13.99 13.53
CA ARG A 71 1.91 -14.76 13.93
C ARG A 71 0.63 -14.11 13.43
N GLU A 72 0.52 -12.78 13.50
CA GLU A 72 -0.63 -12.03 12.99
C GLU A 72 -0.80 -12.20 11.47
N ILE A 73 0.28 -12.01 10.70
CA ILE A 73 0.27 -12.22 9.24
C ILE A 73 -0.10 -13.67 8.89
N THR A 74 0.39 -14.65 9.67
CA THR A 74 0.02 -16.06 9.46
C THR A 74 -1.48 -16.28 9.69
N ALA A 75 -2.05 -15.73 10.76
CA ALA A 75 -3.48 -15.84 11.04
C ALA A 75 -4.35 -15.14 9.97
N GLU A 76 -3.95 -13.95 9.52
CA GLU A 76 -4.65 -13.23 8.45
C GLU A 76 -4.62 -13.99 7.12
N THR A 77 -3.47 -14.54 6.75
CA THR A 77 -3.33 -15.32 5.51
C THR A 77 -4.13 -16.62 5.54
N GLU A 78 -4.23 -17.28 6.70
CA GLU A 78 -5.10 -18.45 6.87
C GLU A 78 -6.59 -18.09 6.78
N SER A 79 -7.01 -16.99 7.41
CA SER A 79 -8.37 -16.45 7.32
C SER A 79 -8.74 -16.08 5.87
N GLU A 80 -7.86 -15.40 5.14
CA GLU A 80 -8.11 -15.04 3.74
C GLU A 80 -8.14 -16.28 2.85
N ARG A 81 -7.26 -17.27 3.09
CA ARG A 81 -7.30 -18.56 2.38
C ARG A 81 -8.61 -19.30 2.62
N ALA A 82 -9.16 -19.26 3.84
CA ALA A 82 -10.46 -19.83 4.16
C ALA A 82 -11.60 -19.13 3.41
N LYS A 83 -11.60 -17.78 3.36
CA LYS A 83 -12.58 -17.00 2.58
C LYS A 83 -12.50 -17.29 1.09
N VAL A 84 -11.30 -17.36 0.53
CA VAL A 84 -11.09 -17.72 -0.90
C VAL A 84 -11.65 -19.11 -1.18
N LYS A 85 -11.44 -20.08 -0.28
CA LYS A 85 -11.98 -21.43 -0.42
C LYS A 85 -13.53 -21.42 -0.39
N GLN A 86 -14.14 -20.65 0.51
CA GLN A 86 -15.60 -20.49 0.58
C GLN A 86 -16.17 -19.85 -0.70
N LEU A 87 -15.58 -18.75 -1.16
CA LEU A 87 -16.01 -18.07 -2.38
C LEU A 87 -15.86 -18.97 -3.60
N ASN A 88 -14.76 -19.71 -3.72
CA ASN A 88 -14.55 -20.65 -4.82
C ASN A 88 -15.57 -21.79 -4.81
N ASN A 89 -15.95 -22.28 -3.63
CA ASN A 89 -17.03 -23.26 -3.52
C ASN A 89 -18.38 -22.69 -3.97
N LYS A 90 -18.68 -21.43 -3.61
CA LYS A 90 -19.92 -20.77 -4.03
C LYS A 90 -19.97 -20.51 -5.54
N VAL A 91 -18.84 -20.14 -6.15
CA VAL A 91 -18.71 -20.03 -7.61
C VAL A 91 -19.02 -21.37 -8.28
N LYS A 92 -18.41 -22.46 -7.81
CA LYS A 92 -18.67 -23.82 -8.35
C LYS A 92 -20.11 -24.29 -8.16
N GLU A 93 -20.80 -23.81 -7.13
CA GLU A 93 -22.21 -24.10 -6.90
C GLU A 93 -23.09 -23.34 -7.91
N LEU A 94 -22.85 -22.03 -8.06
CA LEU A 94 -23.55 -21.18 -9.04
C LEU A 94 -23.30 -21.64 -10.48
N GLU A 95 -22.08 -22.08 -10.82
CA GLU A 95 -21.77 -22.66 -12.13
C GLU A 95 -22.58 -23.94 -12.39
N ARG A 96 -22.77 -24.80 -11.38
CA ARG A 96 -23.63 -25.98 -11.51
C ARG A 96 -25.10 -25.61 -11.66
N GLU A 97 -25.58 -24.66 -10.87
CA GLU A 97 -26.97 -24.16 -10.97
C GLU A 97 -27.23 -23.58 -12.37
N LEU A 98 -26.30 -22.76 -12.89
CA LEU A 98 -26.37 -22.23 -14.24
C LEU A 98 -26.39 -23.33 -15.31
N GLN A 99 -25.51 -24.33 -15.19
CA GLN A 99 -25.49 -25.46 -16.12
C GLN A 99 -26.82 -26.22 -16.10
N THR A 100 -27.37 -26.49 -14.90
CA THR A 100 -28.68 -27.16 -14.79
C THR A 100 -29.83 -26.32 -15.33
N ALA A 101 -29.75 -24.99 -15.24
CA ALA A 101 -30.75 -24.09 -15.82
C ALA A 101 -30.66 -24.08 -17.36
N LEU A 102 -29.45 -24.06 -17.92
CA LEU A 102 -29.23 -24.18 -19.37
C LEU A 102 -29.70 -25.53 -19.91
N ASP A 103 -29.42 -26.62 -19.20
CA ASP A 103 -29.87 -27.97 -19.59
C ASP A 103 -31.41 -28.08 -19.53
N LYS A 104 -32.07 -27.42 -18.56
CA LYS A 104 -33.53 -27.32 -18.50
C LYS A 104 -34.13 -26.51 -19.64
N ILE A 105 -33.50 -25.39 -20.04
CA ILE A 105 -33.91 -24.58 -21.19
C ILE A 105 -33.79 -25.40 -22.48
N HIS A 106 -32.70 -26.14 -22.65
CA HIS A 106 -32.50 -27.03 -23.79
C HIS A 106 -33.46 -28.23 -23.79
N SER A 107 -33.87 -28.71 -22.61
CA SER A 107 -34.83 -29.82 -22.45
C SER A 107 -36.30 -29.42 -22.67
N LEU A 108 -36.66 -28.13 -22.62
CA LEU A 108 -38.04 -27.65 -22.65
C LEU A 108 -38.53 -27.16 -24.04
N GLY A 109 -37.74 -27.33 -25.09
CA GLY A 109 -38.24 -27.27 -26.47
C GLY A 109 -37.34 -26.54 -27.44
N GLY A 110 -36.93 -27.25 -28.49
CA GLY A 110 -36.43 -26.64 -29.72
C GLY A 110 -37.56 -25.95 -30.48
N GLY A 111 -37.24 -24.82 -31.11
CA GLY A 111 -38.18 -24.08 -31.95
C GLY A 111 -37.61 -22.74 -32.39
N ASP A 112 -37.11 -22.73 -33.62
CA ASP A 112 -36.83 -21.55 -34.44
C ASP A 112 -38.00 -20.55 -34.41
N ALA A 113 -37.84 -19.43 -33.71
CA ALA A 113 -38.65 -18.23 -33.91
C ALA A 113 -37.90 -17.03 -33.30
N GLY A 114 -37.51 -16.09 -34.17
CA GLY A 114 -36.71 -14.91 -33.85
C GLY A 114 -37.26 -14.11 -32.66
N ILE A 115 -36.49 -14.11 -31.57
CA ILE A 115 -36.58 -13.08 -30.55
C ILE A 115 -35.83 -11.87 -31.10
N SER A 116 -36.58 -10.81 -31.39
CA SER A 116 -36.09 -9.59 -31.98
C SER A 116 -34.83 -9.06 -31.28
N GLN A 117 -33.83 -8.71 -32.09
CA GLN A 117 -32.55 -8.11 -31.69
C GLN A 117 -32.69 -6.83 -30.84
N SER A 118 -33.91 -6.27 -30.71
CA SER A 118 -34.25 -5.16 -29.82
C SER A 118 -34.46 -5.58 -28.36
N THR A 119 -34.90 -6.82 -28.10
CA THR A 119 -35.14 -7.31 -26.72
C THR A 119 -33.84 -7.71 -26.04
N LEU A 120 -32.87 -8.25 -26.81
CA LEU A 120 -31.52 -8.55 -26.29
C LEU A 120 -30.74 -7.28 -25.93
N LYS A 121 -30.80 -6.22 -26.74
CA LYS A 121 -30.12 -4.93 -26.45
C LYS A 121 -30.68 -4.21 -25.22
N MET A 122 -32.01 -4.23 -25.03
CA MET A 122 -32.65 -3.67 -23.84
C MET A 122 -32.29 -4.44 -22.56
N ILE A 123 -32.09 -5.76 -22.64
CA ILE A 123 -31.68 -6.58 -21.49
C ILE A 123 -30.18 -6.40 -21.21
N GLU A 124 -29.35 -6.23 -22.23
CA GLU A 124 -27.90 -6.00 -22.10
C GLU A 124 -27.57 -4.62 -21.48
N GLU A 125 -28.30 -3.55 -21.87
CA GLU A 125 -28.18 -2.22 -21.26
C GLU A 125 -28.71 -2.17 -19.81
N ASN A 126 -29.82 -2.85 -19.52
CA ASN A 126 -30.37 -2.88 -18.15
C ASN A 126 -29.58 -3.81 -17.20
N LEU A 127 -28.90 -4.85 -17.69
CA LEU A 127 -27.98 -5.65 -16.86
C LEU A 127 -26.66 -4.92 -16.59
N ALA A 128 -26.13 -4.15 -17.53
CA ALA A 128 -24.91 -3.37 -17.33
C ALA A 128 -25.09 -2.24 -16.28
N GLU A 129 -26.32 -1.76 -16.07
CA GLU A 129 -26.64 -0.73 -15.08
C GLU A 129 -27.11 -1.27 -13.72
N SER A 130 -27.35 -2.57 -13.60
CA SER A 130 -27.70 -3.20 -12.33
C SER A 130 -26.61 -2.96 -11.27
N PRO A 131 -26.97 -2.51 -10.05
CA PRO A 131 -26.01 -2.26 -8.97
C PRO A 131 -25.22 -3.52 -8.60
N GLU A 132 -25.79 -4.71 -8.82
CA GLU A 132 -25.13 -5.99 -8.56
C GLU A 132 -24.04 -6.30 -9.59
N VAL A 133 -24.27 -5.98 -10.87
CA VAL A 133 -23.25 -6.16 -11.92
C VAL A 133 -22.10 -5.18 -11.73
N LYS A 134 -22.38 -3.93 -11.33
CA LYS A 134 -21.34 -2.96 -10.95
C LYS A 134 -20.55 -3.40 -9.72
N ALA A 135 -21.22 -3.91 -8.69
CA ALA A 135 -20.55 -4.43 -7.49
C ALA A 135 -19.69 -5.67 -7.79
N LEU A 136 -20.13 -6.55 -8.70
CA LEU A 136 -19.34 -7.68 -9.16
C LEU A 136 -18.15 -7.24 -10.02
N GLN A 137 -18.33 -6.23 -10.88
CA GLN A 137 -17.25 -5.63 -11.67
C GLN A 137 -16.18 -5.00 -10.77
N GLU A 138 -16.57 -4.25 -9.73
CA GLU A 138 -15.66 -3.66 -8.74
C GLU A 138 -14.94 -4.73 -7.90
N LYS A 139 -15.64 -5.80 -7.52
CA LYS A 139 -15.00 -6.94 -6.84
C LYS A 139 -13.99 -7.64 -7.75
N LEU A 140 -14.30 -7.80 -9.03
CA LEU A 140 -13.41 -8.39 -10.02
C LEU A 140 -12.17 -7.53 -10.24
N THR A 141 -12.32 -6.20 -10.38
CA THR A 141 -11.17 -5.29 -10.52
C THR A 141 -10.31 -5.27 -9.26
N THR A 142 -10.93 -5.27 -8.08
CA THR A 142 -10.22 -5.35 -6.79
C THR A 142 -9.46 -6.68 -6.65
N ALA A 143 -10.08 -7.80 -7.03
CA ALA A 143 -9.42 -9.11 -7.01
C ALA A 143 -8.25 -9.18 -8.00
N ASN A 144 -8.42 -8.65 -9.22
CA ASN A 144 -7.35 -8.56 -10.21
C ASN A 144 -6.19 -7.70 -9.73
N PHE A 145 -6.47 -6.58 -9.06
CA PHE A 145 -5.44 -5.74 -8.45
C PHE A 145 -4.65 -6.50 -7.38
N LYS A 146 -5.34 -7.22 -6.47
CA LYS A 146 -4.70 -8.07 -5.46
C LYS A 146 -3.84 -9.18 -6.08
N VAL A 147 -4.28 -9.81 -7.17
CA VAL A 147 -3.50 -10.82 -7.88
C VAL A 147 -2.21 -10.21 -8.46
N LEU A 148 -2.29 -9.02 -9.04
CA LEU A 148 -1.12 -8.27 -9.51
C LEU A 148 -0.17 -7.92 -8.37
N GLU A 149 -0.70 -7.50 -7.23
CA GLU A 149 0.09 -7.19 -6.04
C GLU A 149 0.82 -8.42 -5.49
N TYR A 150 0.11 -9.55 -5.31
CA TYR A 150 0.73 -10.80 -4.88
C TYR A 150 1.77 -11.32 -5.87
N ARG A 151 1.54 -11.16 -7.18
CA ARG A 151 2.53 -11.52 -8.20
C ARG A 151 3.81 -10.69 -8.05
N ASN A 152 3.68 -9.40 -7.80
CA ASN A 152 4.82 -8.51 -7.56
C ASN A 152 5.54 -8.87 -6.25
N GLN A 153 4.83 -9.10 -5.16
CA GLN A 153 5.42 -9.53 -3.88
C GLN A 153 6.19 -10.85 -4.03
N LEU A 154 5.62 -11.83 -4.74
CA LEU A 154 6.28 -13.10 -5.03
C LEU A 154 7.57 -12.91 -5.86
N GLN A 155 7.56 -11.96 -6.80
CA GLN A 155 8.75 -11.62 -7.59
C GLN A 155 9.84 -10.99 -6.72
N THR A 156 9.48 -10.05 -5.84
CA THR A 156 10.41 -9.44 -4.87
C THR A 156 11.01 -10.48 -3.94
N ALA A 157 10.18 -11.33 -3.33
CA ALA A 157 10.63 -12.41 -2.44
C ALA A 157 11.57 -13.40 -3.16
N ARG A 158 11.31 -13.72 -4.43
CA ARG A 158 12.22 -14.54 -5.25
C ARG A 158 13.56 -13.85 -5.51
N GLN A 159 13.57 -12.54 -5.70
CA GLN A 159 14.81 -11.78 -5.90
C GLN A 159 15.62 -11.69 -4.60
N GLU A 160 14.96 -11.42 -3.48
CA GLU A 160 15.57 -11.45 -2.15
C GLU A 160 16.16 -12.82 -1.83
N LEU A 161 15.44 -13.90 -2.14
CA LEU A 161 15.95 -15.27 -1.97
C LEU A 161 17.21 -15.52 -2.83
N LYS A 162 17.24 -15.05 -4.07
CA LYS A 162 18.44 -15.15 -4.92
C LYS A 162 19.61 -14.34 -4.36
N MET A 163 19.35 -13.16 -3.80
CA MET A 163 20.39 -12.33 -3.17
C MET A 163 20.93 -13.01 -1.90
N ALA A 164 20.05 -13.56 -1.05
CA ALA A 164 20.44 -14.32 0.13
C ALA A 164 21.26 -15.56 -0.25
N GLN A 165 20.87 -16.30 -1.29
CA GLN A 165 21.65 -17.44 -1.81
C GLN A 165 23.04 -17.01 -2.30
N LYS A 166 23.17 -15.86 -2.97
CA LYS A 166 24.47 -15.31 -3.39
C LYS A 166 25.34 -14.91 -2.19
N LEU A 167 24.77 -14.28 -1.17
CA LEU A 167 25.49 -13.90 0.05
C LEU A 167 25.99 -15.16 0.78
N LEU A 168 25.12 -16.16 0.95
CA LEU A 168 25.50 -17.46 1.54
C LEU A 168 26.60 -18.15 0.74
N ALA A 169 26.53 -18.12 -0.61
CA ALA A 169 27.59 -18.65 -1.45
C ALA A 169 28.92 -17.89 -1.26
N SER A 170 28.89 -16.56 -1.08
CA SER A 170 30.10 -15.78 -0.80
C SER A 170 30.72 -16.06 0.58
N GLU A 171 29.90 -16.42 1.57
CA GLU A 171 30.33 -16.83 2.91
C GLU A 171 30.79 -18.30 2.98
N ALA A 172 30.22 -19.18 2.17
CA ALA A 172 30.65 -20.56 2.02
C ALA A 172 31.86 -20.71 1.09
N GLY A 173 32.07 -19.78 0.15
CA GLY A 173 33.10 -19.87 -0.89
C GLY A 173 32.50 -20.26 -2.24
N GLU A 174 33.10 -19.75 -3.32
CA GLU A 174 32.57 -19.86 -4.69
C GLU A 174 32.46 -21.31 -5.20
N ASP A 175 33.21 -22.24 -4.60
CA ASP A 175 33.25 -23.66 -4.98
C ASP A 175 32.23 -24.55 -4.23
N VAL A 176 31.38 -23.99 -3.38
CA VAL A 176 30.50 -24.75 -2.47
C VAL A 176 29.02 -24.61 -2.86
N ASN A 177 28.40 -25.73 -3.23
CA ASN A 177 26.98 -25.77 -3.59
C ASN A 177 26.08 -25.72 -2.33
N VAL A 178 25.18 -24.73 -2.25
CA VAL A 178 24.25 -24.57 -1.12
C VAL A 178 23.32 -25.80 -0.95
N GLN A 179 22.95 -26.49 -2.04
CA GLN A 179 22.18 -27.72 -1.94
C GLN A 179 22.94 -28.88 -1.28
N SER A 180 24.27 -28.97 -1.43
CA SER A 180 25.05 -30.02 -0.76
C SER A 180 25.29 -29.72 0.71
N LEU A 181 25.33 -28.44 1.11
CA LEU A 181 25.35 -28.01 2.52
C LEU A 181 24.06 -28.39 3.27
N LEU A 182 22.91 -28.27 2.61
CA LEU A 182 21.63 -28.70 3.17
C LEU A 182 21.54 -30.23 3.37
N ALA A 183 22.20 -31.00 2.51
CA ALA A 183 22.22 -32.46 2.62
C ALA A 183 23.12 -32.96 3.76
N ASN A 184 24.21 -32.25 4.08
CA ASN A 184 25.17 -32.62 5.12
C ASN A 184 25.52 -31.43 6.04
N PRO A 185 24.62 -31.02 6.96
CA PRO A 185 24.74 -29.79 7.74
C PRO A 185 25.88 -29.78 8.79
N GLY A 186 26.51 -30.93 9.07
CA GLY A 186 27.53 -31.06 10.12
C GLY A 186 28.98 -31.04 9.64
N SER A 187 29.24 -31.21 8.34
CA SER A 187 30.61 -31.36 7.81
C SER A 187 31.23 -30.05 7.34
N TRP A 188 30.44 -28.98 7.21
CA TRP A 188 30.91 -27.72 6.65
C TRP A 188 31.28 -26.72 7.73
N ARG A 189 32.47 -26.12 7.60
CA ARG A 189 32.96 -25.05 8.48
C ARG A 189 33.03 -23.77 7.64
N GLY A 190 32.34 -22.71 8.06
CA GLY A 190 32.24 -21.47 7.29
C GLY A 190 33.60 -20.82 7.01
N ARG A 191 33.72 -20.09 5.89
CA ARG A 191 34.96 -19.45 5.45
C ARG A 191 35.56 -18.53 6.51
N ALA A 192 34.72 -17.74 7.19
CA ALA A 192 35.17 -16.85 8.26
C ALA A 192 35.85 -17.64 9.40
N GLN A 193 35.30 -18.80 9.78
CA GLN A 193 35.90 -19.66 10.80
C GLN A 193 37.18 -20.32 10.29
N GLN A 194 37.24 -20.72 9.02
CA GLN A 194 38.46 -21.26 8.41
C GLN A 194 39.58 -20.21 8.34
N ILE A 195 39.25 -18.97 7.98
CA ILE A 195 40.18 -17.83 8.00
C ILE A 195 40.69 -17.59 9.41
N LEU A 196 39.83 -17.56 10.43
CA LEU A 196 40.26 -17.37 11.82
C LEU A 196 41.21 -18.48 12.29
N VAL A 197 40.92 -19.74 11.95
CA VAL A 197 41.81 -20.88 12.26
C VAL A 197 43.16 -20.73 11.55
N LEU A 198 43.16 -20.35 10.26
CA LEU A 198 44.38 -20.13 9.51
C LEU A 198 45.19 -18.95 10.05
N GLN A 199 44.55 -17.83 10.39
CA GLN A 199 45.19 -16.67 11.01
C GLN A 199 45.82 -17.03 12.36
N SER A 200 45.12 -17.81 13.19
CA SER A 200 45.67 -18.31 14.44
C SER A 200 46.91 -19.18 14.22
N LYS A 201 46.87 -20.05 13.19
CA LYS A 201 47.98 -20.94 12.86
C LYS A 201 49.18 -20.19 12.28
N VAL A 202 48.93 -19.20 11.43
CA VAL A 202 49.97 -18.29 10.91
C VAL A 202 50.65 -17.56 12.06
N ARG A 203 49.87 -16.99 12.99
CA ARG A 203 50.42 -16.30 14.17
C ARG A 203 51.26 -17.23 15.06
N GLU A 204 50.83 -18.47 15.24
CA GLU A 204 51.60 -19.48 15.99
C GLU A 204 52.92 -19.82 15.27
N LEU A 205 52.88 -20.01 13.95
CA LEU A 205 54.07 -20.27 13.14
C LEU A 205 55.03 -19.08 13.13
N GLU A 206 54.52 -17.86 13.00
CA GLU A 206 55.31 -16.62 13.12
C GLU A 206 55.96 -16.50 14.49
N SER A 207 55.25 -16.81 15.57
CA SER A 207 55.79 -16.82 16.93
C SER A 207 56.92 -17.84 17.09
N ARG A 208 56.74 -19.06 16.55
CA ARG A 208 57.78 -20.11 16.57
C ARG A 208 59.01 -19.69 15.77
N LEU A 209 58.82 -19.04 14.62
CA LEU A 209 59.91 -18.61 13.75
C LEU A 209 60.68 -17.41 14.33
N SER A 210 60.00 -16.51 15.05
CA SER A 210 60.66 -15.46 15.84
C SER A 210 61.44 -16.05 17.02
N GLN A 211 60.95 -17.11 17.65
CA GLN A 211 61.66 -17.82 18.72
C GLN A 211 62.91 -18.56 18.19
N ASP A 212 62.82 -19.21 17.03
CA ASP A 212 63.97 -19.82 16.33
C ASP A 212 65.02 -18.79 15.90
N LYS A 213 64.61 -17.57 15.53
CA LYS A 213 65.54 -16.46 15.21
C LYS A 213 66.31 -16.00 16.45
N SER A 214 65.64 -15.87 17.60
CA SER A 214 66.32 -15.53 18.86
C SER A 214 67.32 -16.59 19.33
N SER A 215 67.22 -17.84 18.84
CA SER A 215 68.20 -18.89 19.11
C SER A 215 69.37 -18.93 18.11
N ARG A 216 69.30 -18.19 16.99
CA ARG A 216 70.36 -18.09 15.96
C ARG A 216 71.15 -16.79 15.98
N GLU A 217 70.75 -15.82 16.79
CA GLU A 217 71.42 -14.50 16.91
C GLU A 217 72.78 -14.54 17.62
N GLY A 218 73.28 -15.71 18.03
CA GLY A 218 74.62 -15.85 18.64
C GLY A 218 75.78 -16.15 17.67
N ALA A 219 75.56 -16.34 16.37
CA ALA A 219 76.60 -16.93 15.51
C ALA A 219 76.70 -16.43 14.06
N GLU A 220 76.09 -15.31 13.68
CA GLU A 220 76.07 -14.90 12.26
C GLU A 220 76.25 -13.39 12.03
N GLU A 221 77.18 -12.77 12.77
CA GLU A 221 77.61 -11.38 12.54
C GLU A 221 79.03 -11.33 11.94
N LEU A 222 79.30 -12.02 10.82
CA LEU A 222 80.55 -11.76 10.10
C LEU A 222 80.61 -12.10 8.60
N LEU A 223 79.50 -12.32 7.88
CA LEU A 223 79.59 -12.69 6.44
C LEU A 223 78.47 -12.12 5.55
N GLU A 224 78.14 -10.83 5.67
CA GLU A 224 77.34 -10.14 4.64
C GLU A 224 78.16 -9.05 3.92
N LEU A 225 79.20 -9.49 3.21
CA LEU A 225 79.75 -8.73 2.09
C LEU A 225 79.65 -9.57 0.82
N SER A 226 78.93 -9.03 -0.16
CA SER A 226 78.98 -9.33 -1.60
C SER A 226 78.34 -10.64 -2.09
N ASP A 227 77.01 -10.63 -2.24
CA ASP A 227 76.36 -11.46 -3.26
C ASP A 227 75.57 -10.58 -4.27
N PRO A 228 76.08 -10.39 -5.50
CA PRO A 228 75.42 -9.59 -6.56
C PRO A 228 74.00 -10.04 -6.91
N ARG A 229 73.61 -11.28 -6.55
CA ARG A 229 72.27 -11.81 -6.83
C ARG A 229 71.18 -11.33 -5.87
N LYS A 230 71.53 -10.97 -4.62
CA LYS A 230 70.57 -10.44 -3.62
C LYS A 230 70.11 -9.01 -3.92
N LEU A 231 70.99 -8.17 -4.45
CA LEU A 231 70.65 -6.79 -4.87
C LEU A 231 69.61 -6.76 -6.01
N SER A 232 69.72 -7.68 -6.97
CA SER A 232 68.75 -7.82 -8.08
C SER A 232 67.34 -8.19 -7.60
N ALA A 233 67.23 -9.05 -6.59
CA ALA A 233 65.94 -9.41 -6.00
C ALA A 233 65.33 -8.22 -5.22
N GLN A 234 66.16 -7.46 -4.52
CA GLN A 234 65.73 -6.27 -3.78
C GLN A 234 65.21 -5.15 -4.71
N GLU A 235 65.89 -4.87 -5.82
CA GLU A 235 65.43 -3.89 -6.83
C GLU A 235 64.11 -4.30 -7.52
N ARG A 236 63.93 -5.61 -7.77
CA ARG A 236 62.66 -6.15 -8.29
C ARG A 236 61.52 -5.98 -7.29
N ASN A 237 61.77 -6.20 -6.01
CA ASN A 237 60.78 -5.99 -4.94
C ASN A 237 60.39 -4.51 -4.80
N PHE A 238 61.36 -3.58 -4.81
CA PHE A 238 61.06 -2.14 -4.78
C PHE A 238 60.22 -1.68 -5.97
N SER A 239 60.52 -2.18 -7.17
CA SER A 239 59.72 -1.88 -8.36
C SER A 239 58.30 -2.42 -8.26
N LYS A 240 58.12 -3.63 -7.69
CA LYS A 240 56.81 -4.23 -7.45
C LYS A 240 56.00 -3.45 -6.41
N ILE A 241 56.64 -3.00 -5.32
CA ILE A 241 56.00 -2.17 -4.28
C ILE A 241 55.51 -0.85 -4.89
N ARG A 242 56.35 -0.13 -5.64
CA ARG A 242 55.92 1.11 -6.31
C ARG A 242 54.77 0.89 -7.28
N SER A 243 54.77 -0.22 -8.01
CA SER A 243 53.67 -0.58 -8.91
C SER A 243 52.37 -0.80 -8.13
N LEU A 244 52.42 -1.51 -7.00
CA LEU A 244 51.26 -1.76 -6.14
C LEU A 244 50.76 -0.47 -5.47
N GLU A 245 51.68 0.42 -5.04
CA GLU A 245 51.32 1.74 -4.48
C GLU A 245 50.63 2.62 -5.53
N LYS A 246 51.14 2.63 -6.77
CA LYS A 246 50.53 3.34 -7.88
C LYS A 246 49.14 2.79 -8.20
N GLU A 247 48.99 1.47 -8.30
CA GLU A 247 47.69 0.82 -8.53
C GLU A 247 46.70 1.09 -7.39
N LYS A 248 47.16 1.05 -6.14
CA LYS A 248 46.35 1.42 -4.97
C LYS A 248 45.91 2.89 -5.03
N LYS A 249 46.80 3.80 -5.45
CA LYS A 249 46.46 5.22 -5.60
C LYS A 249 45.44 5.42 -6.73
N GLU A 250 45.64 4.80 -7.88
CA GLU A 250 44.72 4.89 -9.02
C GLU A 250 43.34 4.29 -8.69
N THR A 251 43.29 3.18 -7.96
CA THR A 251 42.02 2.58 -7.51
C THR A 251 41.30 3.45 -6.48
N LEU A 252 42.03 4.08 -5.56
CA LEU A 252 41.46 5.06 -4.61
C LEU A 252 40.91 6.30 -5.33
N GLU A 253 41.64 6.85 -6.31
CA GLU A 253 41.17 7.98 -7.09
C GLU A 253 39.92 7.63 -7.92
N LYS A 254 39.88 6.43 -8.53
CA LYS A 254 38.68 5.91 -9.22
C LYS A 254 37.49 5.76 -8.28
N LEU A 255 37.68 5.10 -7.14
CA LEU A 255 36.63 4.92 -6.12
C LEU A 255 36.11 6.26 -5.58
N SER A 256 36.99 7.24 -5.37
CA SER A 256 36.60 8.59 -4.96
C SER A 256 35.76 9.29 -6.04
N GLY A 257 36.15 9.16 -7.31
CA GLY A 257 35.38 9.71 -8.42
C GLY A 257 34.00 9.06 -8.57
N GLU A 258 33.92 7.75 -8.41
CA GLU A 258 32.65 7.00 -8.40
C GLU A 258 31.76 7.40 -7.22
N HIS A 259 32.33 7.57 -6.03
CA HIS A 259 31.62 8.06 -4.86
C HIS A 259 31.01 9.45 -5.11
N ASP A 260 31.81 10.39 -5.63
CA ASP A 260 31.34 11.76 -5.91
C ASP A 260 30.26 11.80 -7.00
N ALA A 261 30.40 10.96 -8.03
CA ALA A 261 29.38 10.82 -9.07
C ALA A 261 28.07 10.24 -8.52
N LEU A 262 28.16 9.21 -7.67
CA LEU A 262 27.01 8.60 -7.02
C LEU A 262 26.33 9.57 -6.06
N GLN A 263 27.10 10.36 -5.31
CA GLN A 263 26.59 11.39 -4.42
C GLN A 263 25.82 12.48 -5.18
N LYS A 264 26.37 12.97 -6.31
CA LYS A 264 25.65 13.93 -7.18
C LYS A 264 24.36 13.35 -7.74
N SER A 265 24.38 12.11 -8.22
CA SER A 265 23.19 11.44 -8.73
C SER A 265 22.12 11.27 -7.64
N HIS A 266 22.53 10.90 -6.42
CA HIS A 266 21.63 10.81 -5.28
C HIS A 266 20.99 12.17 -4.94
N GLU A 267 21.76 13.25 -4.94
CA GLU A 267 21.23 14.61 -4.72
C GLU A 267 20.24 15.04 -5.81
N GLU A 268 20.50 14.72 -7.07
CA GLU A 268 19.58 15.00 -8.18
C GLU A 268 18.26 14.23 -8.05
N VAL A 269 18.32 12.95 -7.71
CA VAL A 269 17.12 12.12 -7.48
C VAL A 269 16.36 12.64 -6.27
N LYS A 270 17.04 13.03 -5.19
CA LYS A 270 16.41 13.66 -4.02
C LYS A 270 15.67 14.95 -4.40
N LYS A 271 16.29 15.81 -5.22
CA LYS A 271 15.63 17.04 -5.73
C LYS A 271 14.40 16.72 -6.58
N LYS A 272 14.47 15.73 -7.48
CA LYS A 272 13.33 15.28 -8.30
C LYS A 272 12.19 14.71 -7.43
N LEU A 273 12.53 13.96 -6.38
CA LEU A 273 11.56 13.42 -5.43
C LEU A 273 10.84 14.54 -4.67
N GLU A 274 11.58 15.52 -4.12
CA GLU A 274 10.98 16.65 -3.41
C GLU A 274 10.11 17.51 -4.33
N ALA A 275 10.52 17.74 -5.59
CA ALA A 275 9.70 18.42 -6.58
C ALA A 275 8.41 17.65 -6.90
N SER A 276 8.48 16.33 -7.03
CA SER A 276 7.31 15.46 -7.23
C SER A 276 6.37 15.49 -6.03
N LYS A 277 6.90 15.42 -4.79
CA LYS A 277 6.11 15.56 -3.56
C LYS A 277 5.39 16.91 -3.50
N ALA A 278 6.08 18.00 -3.84
CA ALA A 278 5.49 19.34 -3.88
C ALA A 278 4.34 19.41 -4.90
N ARG A 279 4.55 18.89 -6.12
CA ARG A 279 3.49 18.82 -7.15
C ARG A 279 2.30 18.00 -6.67
N ASN A 280 2.53 16.83 -6.08
CA ASN A 280 1.45 16.00 -5.54
C ASN A 280 0.66 16.71 -4.45
N LYS A 281 1.33 17.47 -3.57
CA LYS A 281 0.66 18.26 -2.53
C LYS A 281 -0.27 19.31 -3.13
N VAL A 282 0.19 20.03 -4.17
CA VAL A 282 -0.63 21.02 -4.89
C VAL A 282 -1.82 20.35 -5.59
N LEU A 283 -1.58 19.28 -6.35
CA LEU A 283 -2.65 18.52 -7.01
C LEU A 283 -3.68 17.97 -6.02
N CYS A 284 -3.25 17.47 -4.86
CA CYS A 284 -4.17 17.03 -3.82
C CYS A 284 -5.03 18.18 -3.28
N SER A 285 -4.47 19.39 -3.14
CA SER A 285 -5.26 20.56 -2.73
C SER A 285 -6.26 20.99 -3.81
N GLU A 286 -5.87 20.97 -5.08
CA GLU A 286 -6.77 21.26 -6.21
C GLU A 286 -7.93 20.27 -6.28
N VAL A 287 -7.64 18.97 -6.15
CA VAL A 287 -8.69 17.93 -6.12
C VAL A 287 -9.65 18.13 -4.95
N LYS A 288 -9.16 18.54 -3.78
CA LYS A 288 -10.04 18.86 -2.64
C LYS A 288 -10.94 20.05 -2.94
N THR A 289 -10.40 21.11 -3.54
CA THR A 289 -11.17 22.29 -3.94
C THR A 289 -12.23 21.94 -4.99
N LEU A 290 -11.86 21.19 -6.03
CA LEU A 290 -12.78 20.74 -7.08
C LEU A 290 -13.89 19.84 -6.52
N LYS A 291 -13.56 18.92 -5.60
CA LYS A 291 -14.57 18.13 -4.90
C LYS A 291 -15.55 19.01 -4.13
N GLY A 292 -15.06 20.02 -3.42
CA GLY A 292 -15.90 21.01 -2.73
C GLY A 292 -16.84 21.74 -3.69
N GLN A 293 -16.32 22.20 -4.84
CA GLN A 293 -17.12 22.86 -5.87
C GLN A 293 -18.20 21.93 -6.44
N ILE A 294 -17.88 20.66 -6.71
CA ILE A 294 -18.85 19.66 -7.16
C ILE A 294 -19.94 19.44 -6.11
N THR A 295 -19.59 19.31 -4.83
CA THR A 295 -20.57 19.18 -3.75
C THR A 295 -21.53 20.37 -3.71
N THR A 296 -21.02 21.59 -3.82
CA THR A 296 -21.87 22.80 -3.88
C THR A 296 -22.79 22.80 -5.11
N LEU A 297 -22.30 22.35 -6.28
CA LEU A 297 -23.14 22.24 -7.48
C LEU A 297 -24.23 21.17 -7.34
N LEU A 298 -23.91 20.04 -6.72
CA LEU A 298 -24.90 18.99 -6.43
C LEU A 298 -25.96 19.47 -5.44
N GLU A 299 -25.57 20.24 -4.43
CA GLU A 299 -26.53 20.87 -3.51
C GLU A 299 -27.43 21.83 -4.27
N LYS A 300 -26.90 22.69 -5.14
CA LYS A 300 -27.73 23.58 -5.98
C LYS A 300 -28.71 22.80 -6.85
N GLY A 301 -28.26 21.73 -7.49
CA GLY A 301 -29.13 20.86 -8.28
C GLY A 301 -30.30 20.30 -7.47
N LYS A 302 -30.08 19.89 -6.21
CA LYS A 302 -31.17 19.45 -5.32
C LYS A 302 -32.17 20.56 -5.01
N HIS A 303 -31.71 21.79 -4.78
CA HIS A 303 -32.60 22.92 -4.55
C HIS A 303 -33.41 23.26 -5.82
N ASP A 304 -32.80 23.12 -6.99
CA ASP A 304 -33.48 23.31 -8.28
C ASP A 304 -34.54 22.21 -8.49
N ASP A 305 -34.24 20.95 -8.15
CA ASP A 305 -35.21 19.84 -8.19
C ASP A 305 -36.40 20.09 -7.23
N GLU A 306 -36.13 20.52 -5.99
CA GLU A 306 -37.17 20.89 -5.03
C GLU A 306 -38.06 22.03 -5.55
N LEU A 307 -37.47 23.03 -6.23
CA LEU A 307 -38.21 24.11 -6.85
C LEU A 307 -39.08 23.60 -8.02
N ILE A 308 -38.54 22.73 -8.86
CA ILE A 308 -39.28 22.11 -9.98
C ILE A 308 -40.47 21.32 -9.45
N ASP A 309 -40.28 20.49 -8.42
CA ASP A 309 -41.35 19.71 -7.81
C ASP A 309 -42.46 20.61 -7.22
N ALA A 310 -42.08 21.70 -6.56
CA ALA A 310 -43.03 22.68 -6.04
C ALA A 310 -43.85 23.34 -7.17
N LEU A 311 -43.19 23.73 -8.26
CA LEU A 311 -43.86 24.32 -9.43
C LEU A 311 -44.76 23.31 -10.15
N LEU A 312 -44.34 22.06 -10.32
CA LEU A 312 -45.15 21.00 -10.90
C LEU A 312 -46.38 20.69 -10.04
N SER A 313 -46.23 20.69 -8.72
CA SER A 313 -47.35 20.53 -7.78
C SER A 313 -48.36 21.68 -7.91
N GLN A 314 -47.89 22.93 -7.97
CA GLN A 314 -48.75 24.10 -8.21
C GLN A 314 -49.45 24.03 -9.57
N GLN A 315 -48.74 23.62 -10.63
CA GLN A 315 -49.31 23.47 -11.97
C GLN A 315 -50.42 22.41 -11.98
N LYS A 316 -50.20 21.28 -11.29
CA LYS A 316 -51.20 20.22 -11.14
C LYS A 316 -52.43 20.70 -10.39
N GLN A 317 -52.26 21.41 -9.26
CA GLN A 317 -53.37 22.01 -8.52
C GLN A 317 -54.17 22.98 -9.40
N MET A 318 -53.50 23.81 -10.19
CA MET A 318 -54.17 24.74 -11.12
C MET A 318 -54.96 23.99 -12.20
N GLN A 319 -54.41 22.91 -12.76
CA GLN A 319 -55.11 22.06 -13.72
C GLN A 319 -56.35 21.40 -13.11
N GLU A 320 -56.28 20.94 -11.86
CA GLU A 320 -57.42 20.38 -11.14
C GLU A 320 -58.52 21.43 -10.92
N ILE A 321 -58.16 22.65 -10.51
CA ILE A 321 -59.11 23.77 -10.36
C ILE A 321 -59.78 24.10 -11.69
N LEU A 322 -59.01 24.22 -12.78
CA LEU A 322 -59.55 24.49 -14.12
C LEU A 322 -60.50 23.38 -14.58
N LYS A 323 -60.15 22.12 -14.33
CA LYS A 323 -61.02 20.98 -14.64
C LYS A 323 -62.33 21.04 -13.85
N HIS A 324 -62.27 21.35 -12.56
CA HIS A 324 -63.46 21.51 -11.73
C HIS A 324 -64.35 22.67 -12.21
N LEU A 325 -63.75 23.83 -12.51
CA LEU A 325 -64.47 24.98 -13.05
C LEU A 325 -65.14 24.67 -14.39
N SER A 326 -64.45 23.98 -15.30
CA SER A 326 -65.01 23.54 -16.58
C SER A 326 -66.18 22.57 -16.39
N GLN A 327 -66.05 21.58 -15.49
CA GLN A 327 -67.15 20.66 -15.18
C GLN A 327 -68.35 21.37 -14.55
N GLN A 328 -68.10 22.37 -13.71
CA GLN A 328 -69.16 23.17 -13.09
C GLN A 328 -69.85 24.07 -14.12
N ASP A 329 -69.12 24.65 -15.07
CA ASP A 329 -69.68 25.46 -16.15
C ASP A 329 -70.57 24.62 -17.08
N GLU A 330 -70.15 23.40 -17.43
CA GLU A 330 -70.98 22.48 -18.21
C GLU A 330 -72.27 22.06 -17.47
N LYS A 331 -72.18 21.72 -16.17
CA LYS A 331 -73.39 21.44 -15.35
C LYS A 331 -74.33 22.64 -15.27
N ASN A 332 -73.79 23.85 -15.18
CA ASN A 332 -74.58 25.07 -15.17
C ASN A 332 -75.28 25.30 -16.52
N LYS A 333 -74.59 25.08 -17.64
CA LYS A 333 -75.19 25.14 -18.99
C LYS A 333 -76.29 24.11 -19.17
N GLU A 334 -76.05 22.86 -18.78
CA GLU A 334 -77.06 21.80 -18.82
C GLU A 334 -78.29 22.18 -17.99
N SER A 335 -78.09 22.67 -16.77
CA SER A 335 -79.17 23.12 -15.88
C SER A 335 -79.97 24.28 -16.48
N GLN A 336 -79.28 25.27 -17.07
CA GLN A 336 -79.92 26.39 -17.76
C GLN A 336 -80.69 25.93 -19.01
N GLN A 337 -80.13 24.99 -19.78
CA GLN A 337 -80.77 24.45 -20.98
C GLN A 337 -82.01 23.65 -20.62
N MET A 338 -81.96 22.81 -19.59
CA MET A 338 -83.11 22.09 -19.06
C MET A 338 -84.21 23.04 -18.56
N LEU A 339 -83.83 24.09 -17.83
CA LEU A 339 -84.77 25.12 -17.38
C LEU A 339 -85.40 25.86 -18.57
N GLY A 340 -84.61 26.20 -19.59
CA GLY A 340 -85.08 26.83 -20.83
C GLY A 340 -86.05 25.95 -21.62
N GLN A 341 -85.76 24.65 -21.73
CA GLN A 341 -86.66 23.67 -22.35
C GLN A 341 -87.98 23.57 -21.58
N HIS A 342 -87.91 23.49 -20.25
CA HIS A 342 -89.09 23.46 -19.39
C HIS A 342 -89.95 24.72 -19.57
N LEU A 343 -89.35 25.91 -19.48
CA LEU A 343 -90.03 27.19 -19.71
C LEU A 343 -90.67 27.25 -21.10
N ASN A 344 -89.97 26.82 -22.15
CA ASN A 344 -90.52 26.80 -23.51
C ASN A 344 -91.73 25.86 -23.63
N SER A 345 -91.66 24.67 -23.01
CA SER A 345 -92.78 23.73 -22.99
C SER A 345 -94.01 24.30 -22.27
N GLU A 346 -93.79 25.08 -21.20
CA GLU A 346 -94.87 25.72 -20.45
C GLU A 346 -95.48 26.88 -21.23
N VAL A 347 -94.66 27.70 -21.90
CA VAL A 347 -95.12 28.75 -22.81
C VAL A 347 -95.94 28.18 -23.96
N GLN A 348 -95.54 27.04 -24.54
CA GLN A 348 -96.33 26.37 -25.58
C GLN A 348 -97.70 25.93 -25.07
N LYS A 349 -97.79 25.33 -23.88
CA LYS A 349 -99.08 24.98 -23.25
C LYS A 349 -99.96 26.21 -23.01
N GLN A 350 -99.38 27.27 -22.47
CA GLN A 350 -100.10 28.53 -22.23
C GLN A 350 -100.60 29.14 -23.54
N ASN A 351 -99.78 29.13 -24.60
CA ASN A 351 -100.20 29.59 -25.92
C ASN A 351 -101.35 28.77 -26.48
N CYS A 352 -101.30 27.43 -26.40
CA CYS A 352 -102.42 26.58 -26.81
C CYS A 352 -103.71 26.90 -26.03
N LEU A 353 -103.61 27.14 -24.73
CA LEU A 353 -104.75 27.53 -23.90
C LEU A 353 -105.30 28.90 -24.31
N ILE A 354 -104.43 29.88 -24.56
CA ILE A 354 -104.83 31.20 -25.06
C ILE A 354 -105.53 31.08 -26.41
N GLU A 355 -105.02 30.24 -27.32
CA GLU A 355 -105.64 29.97 -28.62
C GLU A 355 -107.06 29.42 -28.45
N GLN A 356 -107.23 28.42 -27.57
CA GLN A 356 -108.54 27.83 -27.25
C GLN A 356 -109.50 28.87 -26.66
N LEU A 357 -109.03 29.70 -25.73
CA LEU A 357 -109.81 30.77 -25.13
C LEU A 357 -110.23 31.83 -26.16
N ARG A 358 -109.34 32.21 -27.08
CA ARG A 358 -109.66 33.12 -28.20
C ARG A 358 -110.73 32.53 -29.11
N GLN A 359 -110.64 31.24 -29.42
CA GLN A 359 -111.63 30.55 -30.25
C GLN A 359 -113.01 30.52 -29.57
N LEU A 360 -113.05 30.24 -28.26
CA LEU A 360 -114.27 30.27 -27.47
C LEU A 360 -114.87 31.67 -27.41
N LEU A 361 -114.04 32.71 -27.22
CA LEU A 361 -114.48 34.11 -27.24
C LEU A 361 -115.06 34.48 -28.60
N ALA A 362 -114.40 34.13 -29.71
CA ALA A 362 -114.91 34.39 -31.05
C ALA A 362 -116.26 33.68 -31.31
N GLN A 363 -116.43 32.44 -30.84
CA GLN A 363 -117.71 31.73 -30.90
C GLN A 363 -118.80 32.44 -30.08
N ARG A 364 -118.45 32.92 -28.88
CA ARG A 364 -119.37 33.68 -28.01
C ARG A 364 -119.75 35.01 -28.63
N GLU A 365 -118.80 35.77 -29.16
CA GLU A 365 -119.02 37.03 -29.87
C GLU A 365 -119.91 36.83 -31.11
N ALA A 366 -119.67 35.78 -31.89
CA ALA A 366 -120.52 35.43 -33.02
C ALA A 366 -121.96 35.11 -32.58
N LYS A 367 -122.11 34.34 -31.49
CA LYS A 367 -123.42 34.03 -30.89
C LYS A 367 -124.14 35.29 -30.39
N VAL A 368 -123.41 36.21 -29.77
CA VAL A 368 -123.95 37.51 -29.33
C VAL A 368 -124.44 38.31 -30.54
N LYS A 369 -123.65 38.41 -31.61
CA LYS A 369 -124.07 39.07 -32.85
C LYS A 369 -125.33 38.46 -33.46
N GLU A 370 -125.42 37.13 -33.54
CA GLU A 370 -126.63 36.43 -33.99
C GLU A 370 -127.85 36.84 -33.14
N LEU A 371 -127.72 36.83 -31.81
CA LEU A 371 -128.80 37.22 -30.89
C LEU A 371 -129.15 38.71 -31.00
N GLU A 372 -128.17 39.58 -31.22
CA GLU A 372 -128.38 41.02 -31.46
C GLU A 372 -129.14 41.25 -32.78
N GLU A 373 -128.82 40.50 -33.84
CA GLU A 373 -129.55 40.52 -35.13
C GLU A 373 -130.99 40.00 -34.98
N GLU A 374 -131.20 38.92 -34.21
CA GLU A 374 -132.54 38.38 -33.91
C GLU A 374 -133.40 39.40 -33.14
N ILE A 375 -132.81 40.11 -32.16
CA ILE A 375 -133.51 41.14 -31.38
C ILE A 375 -133.81 42.38 -32.22
N GLY A 376 -132.93 42.75 -33.17
CA GLY A 376 -133.13 43.90 -34.05
C GLY A 376 -134.18 43.70 -35.16
N GLN A 377 -134.64 42.46 -35.40
CA GLN A 377 -135.70 42.12 -36.35
C GLN A 377 -137.10 41.99 -35.70
N LEU A 378 -137.18 42.07 -34.37
CA LEU A 378 -138.41 42.21 -33.58
C LEU A 378 -138.76 43.68 -33.39
#